data_AF-A0A6A3L7K2-F1
#
_entry.id   AF-A0A6A3L7K2-F1
#
_cell.length_a   1.000
_cell.length_b   1.000
_cell.length_c   1.000
_cell.angle_alpha   90.00
_cell.angle_beta   90.00
_cell.angle_gamma   90.00
#
_symmetry.space_group_name_H-M   'P 1'
#
loop_
_entity.id
_entity.type
_entity.pdbx_description
1 polymer ?
#
loop_
_entity_poly.entity_id
_entity_poly.type
_entity_poly.pdbx_seq_one_letter_code
_entity_poly.pdbx_strand_id
1 'polypeptide(L)'
;MVPQTDPPPATSTTREDGSSSDAKEDDGMQGEDQGSLELDVQAKRIFFYDPLNQAPYKNACSEIATHLKDCGLQDYEVVAQNNPIQFDAFSCGVYVCWMYISYAEHGLRVDLAATSLPRRRFELF
;
A
#
# COMPACT_ATOMS: atom_id res chain seq x y z
N MET A 1 -61.01 57.55 -5.86
CA MET A 1 -59.70 58.18 -6.14
C MET A 1 -58.65 57.32 -5.46
N VAL A 2 -58.10 56.34 -6.17
CA VAL A 2 -57.05 55.43 -5.71
C VAL A 2 -55.91 55.57 -6.73
N PRO A 3 -54.69 55.93 -6.33
CA PRO A 3 -53.57 56.08 -7.26
C PRO A 3 -53.09 54.73 -7.79
N GLN A 4 -52.84 54.65 -9.11
CA GLN A 4 -52.04 53.57 -9.72
C GLN A 4 -50.61 53.64 -9.17
N THR A 5 -50.10 52.53 -8.66
CA THR A 5 -48.69 52.35 -8.30
C THR A 5 -47.98 51.57 -9.38
N ASP A 6 -46.87 52.10 -9.89
CA ASP A 6 -46.03 51.49 -10.92
C ASP A 6 -45.43 50.14 -10.46
N PRO A 7 -45.18 49.19 -11.38
CA PRO A 7 -44.53 47.91 -11.04
C PRO A 7 -43.03 48.08 -10.76
N PRO A 8 -42.43 47.21 -9.93
CA PRO A 8 -41.01 47.29 -9.56
C PRO A 8 -40.06 46.93 -10.71
N PRO A 9 -38.83 47.48 -10.74
CA PRO A 9 -37.87 47.26 -11.82
C PRO A 9 -37.26 45.85 -11.80
N ALA A 10 -36.93 45.33 -12.99
CA ALA A 10 -36.38 44.01 -13.22
C ALA A 10 -35.01 43.81 -12.54
N THR A 11 -34.87 42.70 -11.81
CA THR A 11 -33.63 42.31 -11.14
C THR A 11 -32.58 41.84 -12.14
N SER A 12 -31.45 42.53 -12.15
CA SER A 12 -30.24 42.21 -12.93
C SER A 12 -29.64 40.88 -12.44
N THR A 13 -29.66 39.85 -13.31
CA THR A 13 -28.92 38.60 -13.16
C THR A 13 -27.42 38.87 -13.16
N THR A 14 -26.79 38.70 -12.00
CA THR A 14 -25.32 38.65 -11.89
C THR A 14 -24.91 37.19 -12.01
N ARG A 15 -24.09 36.88 -13.02
CA ARG A 15 -23.54 35.54 -13.25
C ARG A 15 -22.53 35.23 -12.14
N GLU A 16 -22.69 34.10 -11.46
CA GLU A 16 -21.69 33.56 -10.56
C GLU A 16 -20.56 32.97 -11.41
N ASP A 17 -19.44 33.69 -11.51
CA ASP A 17 -18.17 33.15 -11.98
C ASP A 17 -17.59 32.25 -10.89
N GLY A 18 -18.09 31.01 -10.83
CA GLY A 18 -17.54 29.93 -10.03
C GLY A 18 -16.32 29.35 -10.74
N SER A 19 -15.14 29.84 -10.35
CA SER A 19 -13.81 29.33 -10.68
C SER A 19 -13.78 27.80 -10.77
N SER A 20 -13.47 27.27 -11.96
CA SER A 20 -13.00 25.90 -12.13
C SER A 20 -11.82 25.69 -11.21
N SER A 21 -12.01 24.94 -10.14
CA SER A 21 -10.90 24.32 -9.44
C SER A 21 -10.60 23.08 -10.24
N ASP A 22 -9.60 23.18 -11.11
CA ASP A 22 -8.94 22.02 -11.66
C ASP A 22 -8.53 21.17 -10.46
N ALA A 23 -9.29 20.12 -10.20
CA ALA A 23 -8.87 19.05 -9.34
C ALA A 23 -7.62 18.51 -10.00
N LYS A 24 -6.47 18.91 -9.47
CA LYS A 24 -5.20 18.30 -9.81
C LYS A 24 -5.39 16.83 -9.46
N GLU A 25 -5.57 16.00 -10.47
CA GLU A 25 -5.45 14.56 -10.31
C GLU A 25 -4.10 14.36 -9.63
N ASP A 26 -4.16 13.92 -8.37
CA ASP A 26 -3.01 13.40 -7.68
C ASP A 26 -2.63 12.19 -8.51
N ASP A 27 -1.64 12.37 -9.40
CA ASP A 27 -0.94 11.29 -10.08
C ASP A 27 -0.29 10.47 -8.98
N GLY A 28 -1.12 9.64 -8.33
CA GLY A 28 -0.72 8.70 -7.32
C GLY A 28 0.38 7.91 -7.97
N MET A 29 1.60 8.10 -7.44
CA MET A 29 2.74 7.26 -7.80
C MET A 29 2.24 5.83 -7.63
N GLN A 30 1.99 5.13 -8.74
CA GLN A 30 1.70 3.71 -8.72
C GLN A 30 2.98 3.06 -8.22
N GLY A 31 3.11 3.02 -6.89
CA GLY A 31 4.21 2.35 -6.24
C GLY A 31 4.10 0.90 -6.66
N GLU A 32 5.13 0.39 -7.32
CA GLU A 32 5.28 -1.05 -7.53
C GLU A 32 5.12 -1.72 -6.16
N ASP A 33 4.24 -2.72 -6.05
CA ASP A 33 4.03 -3.43 -4.79
C ASP A 33 5.36 -4.06 -4.34
N GLN A 34 5.93 -3.55 -3.25
CA GLN A 34 7.26 -3.95 -2.75
C GLN A 34 7.20 -5.04 -1.67
N GLY A 35 6.06 -5.72 -1.52
CA GLY A 35 5.86 -6.73 -0.49
C GLY A 35 5.96 -8.17 -0.98
N SER A 36 6.00 -9.13 -0.05
CA SER A 36 5.87 -10.56 -0.33
C SER A 36 4.68 -11.19 0.38
N LEU A 37 4.24 -12.31 -0.20
CA LEU A 37 3.23 -13.21 0.33
C LEU A 37 3.80 -14.64 0.33
N GLU A 38 3.76 -15.30 1.48
CA GLU A 38 4.24 -16.67 1.63
C GLU A 38 3.16 -17.57 2.24
N LEU A 39 2.99 -18.77 1.68
CA LEU A 39 2.04 -19.77 2.18
C LEU A 39 2.78 -20.88 2.91
N ASP A 40 2.51 -21.03 4.21
CA ASP A 40 2.90 -22.20 4.97
C ASP A 40 1.71 -23.17 5.04
N VAL A 41 1.78 -24.19 4.21
CA VAL A 41 0.73 -25.21 4.08
C VAL A 41 0.65 -26.11 5.32
N GLN A 42 1.77 -26.36 5.99
CA GLN A 42 1.82 -27.24 7.16
C GLN A 42 1.22 -26.55 8.38
N ALA A 43 1.58 -25.29 8.62
CA ALA A 43 1.02 -24.49 9.71
C ALA A 43 -0.33 -23.86 9.38
N LYS A 44 -0.79 -23.95 8.11
CA LYS A 44 -1.97 -23.27 7.58
C LYS A 44 -1.89 -21.75 7.81
N ARG A 45 -0.84 -21.12 7.30
CA ARG A 45 -0.61 -19.67 7.46
C ARG A 45 -0.36 -18.99 6.13
N ILE A 46 -0.88 -17.77 6.02
CA ILE A 46 -0.59 -16.82 4.95
C ILE A 46 0.22 -15.70 5.59
N PHE A 47 1.50 -15.64 5.29
CA PHE A 47 2.36 -14.55 5.71
C PHE A 47 2.32 -13.44 4.68
N PHE A 48 2.35 -12.21 5.16
CA PHE A 48 2.56 -11.05 4.31
C PHE A 48 3.60 -10.13 4.93
N TYR A 49 4.45 -9.56 4.09
CA TYR A 49 5.60 -8.78 4.52
C TYR A 49 5.78 -7.55 3.62
N ASP A 50 5.89 -6.37 4.24
CA ASP A 50 6.32 -5.15 3.56
C ASP A 50 7.59 -4.64 4.27
N PRO A 51 8.75 -4.60 3.60
CA PRO A 51 10.00 -4.17 4.22
C PRO A 51 9.99 -2.69 4.61
N LEU A 52 9.20 -1.85 3.95
CA LEU A 52 9.10 -0.43 4.26
C LEU A 52 8.16 -0.14 5.44
N ASN A 53 7.33 -1.12 5.81
CA ASN A 53 6.30 -1.04 6.85
C ASN A 53 5.39 0.20 6.69
N GLN A 54 5.10 0.61 5.45
CA GLN A 54 4.25 1.76 5.12
C GLN A 54 2.81 1.32 4.92
N ALA A 55 1.86 2.13 5.39
CA ALA A 55 0.44 1.76 5.37
C ALA A 55 -0.08 1.35 3.97
N PRO A 56 0.24 2.04 2.86
CA PRO A 56 -0.26 1.66 1.55
C PRO A 56 0.15 0.24 1.13
N TYR A 57 1.44 -0.09 1.22
CA TYR A 57 1.96 -1.41 0.82
C TYR A 57 1.49 -2.53 1.75
N LYS A 58 1.46 -2.28 3.05
CA LYS A 58 0.92 -3.23 4.03
C LYS A 58 -0.55 -3.54 3.79
N ASN A 59 -1.35 -2.52 3.49
CA ASN A 59 -2.77 -2.69 3.22
C ASN A 59 -2.97 -3.51 1.95
N ALA A 60 -2.23 -3.22 0.88
CA ALA A 60 -2.28 -4.01 -0.35
C ALA A 60 -1.93 -5.49 -0.09
N CYS A 61 -0.83 -5.78 0.60
CA CYS A 61 -0.47 -7.16 0.93
C CYS A 61 -1.52 -7.84 1.83
N SER A 62 -2.07 -7.11 2.82
CA SER A 62 -3.12 -7.63 3.71
C SER A 62 -4.42 -7.93 2.96
N GLU A 63 -4.81 -7.09 2.00
CA GLU A 63 -5.99 -7.30 1.16
C GLU A 63 -5.84 -8.56 0.29
N ILE A 64 -4.68 -8.74 -0.34
CA ILE A 64 -4.40 -9.93 -1.13
C ILE A 64 -4.39 -11.18 -0.22
N ALA A 65 -3.75 -11.13 0.94
CA ALA A 65 -3.73 -12.25 1.89
C ALA A 65 -5.14 -12.61 2.37
N THR A 66 -5.97 -11.61 2.65
CA THR A 66 -7.37 -11.80 3.06
C THR A 66 -8.19 -12.40 1.93
N HIS A 67 -8.00 -11.92 0.70
CA HIS A 67 -8.67 -12.47 -0.48
C HIS A 67 -8.34 -13.96 -0.68
N LEU A 68 -7.06 -14.35 -0.55
CA LEU A 68 -6.64 -15.76 -0.62
C LEU A 68 -7.31 -16.63 0.45
N LYS A 69 -7.41 -16.11 1.68
CA LYS A 69 -8.14 -16.77 2.78
C LYS A 69 -9.60 -17.01 2.40
N ASP A 70 -10.29 -15.98 1.93
CA ASP A 70 -11.72 -16.06 1.63
C ASP A 70 -12.02 -16.97 0.42
N CYS A 71 -11.15 -16.99 -0.58
CA CYS A 71 -11.35 -17.75 -1.83
C CYS A 71 -11.04 -19.24 -1.77
N GLY A 72 -10.43 -19.75 -0.70
CA GLY A 72 -10.13 -21.18 -0.62
C GLY A 72 -9.22 -21.64 0.52
N LEU A 73 -8.69 -20.72 1.32
CA LEU A 73 -7.82 -21.00 2.46
C LEU A 73 -8.50 -20.56 3.77
N GLN A 74 -9.81 -20.83 3.94
CA GLN A 74 -10.59 -20.24 5.03
C GLN A 74 -10.09 -20.64 6.43
N ASP A 75 -9.47 -21.82 6.53
CA ASP A 75 -8.86 -22.33 7.75
C ASP A 75 -7.41 -21.85 7.98
N TYR A 76 -6.86 -21.04 7.08
CA TYR A 76 -5.54 -20.45 7.24
C TYR A 76 -5.58 -19.18 8.10
N GLU A 77 -4.54 -18.97 8.89
CA GLU A 77 -4.30 -17.74 9.65
C GLU A 77 -3.50 -16.73 8.80
N VAL A 78 -3.98 -15.49 8.70
CA VAL A 78 -3.22 -14.41 8.05
C VAL A 78 -2.32 -13.75 9.08
N VAL A 79 -1.01 -13.69 8.80
CA VAL A 79 0.01 -13.22 9.75
C VAL A 79 0.87 -12.13 9.11
N ALA A 80 0.84 -10.94 9.70
CA ALA A 80 1.68 -9.83 9.31
C ALA A 80 3.12 -10.02 9.78
N GLN A 81 4.09 -9.78 8.90
CA GLN A 81 5.51 -9.77 9.22
C GLN A 81 6.02 -8.34 9.22
N ASN A 82 6.73 -7.99 10.29
CA ASN A 82 7.22 -6.63 10.54
C ASN A 82 8.73 -6.57 10.81
N ASN A 83 9.44 -7.67 10.61
CA ASN A 83 10.87 -7.73 10.90
C ASN A 83 11.58 -8.64 9.88
N PRO A 84 12.67 -8.17 9.25
CA PRO A 84 13.33 -6.87 9.48
C PRO A 84 12.66 -5.71 8.74
N ILE A 85 12.79 -4.48 9.27
CA ILE A 85 12.33 -3.26 8.58
C ILE A 85 13.52 -2.67 7.83
N GLN A 86 13.31 -2.31 6.57
CA GLN A 86 14.29 -1.61 5.75
C GLN A 86 14.47 -0.17 6.24
N PHE A 87 15.73 0.27 6.28
CA PHE A 87 16.10 1.61 6.74
C PHE A 87 16.47 2.58 5.61
N ASP A 88 16.61 2.10 4.37
CA ASP A 88 16.92 2.92 3.19
C ASP A 88 15.77 2.91 2.17
N ALA A 89 15.91 3.59 1.03
CA ALA A 89 14.85 3.69 0.02
C ALA A 89 15.01 2.73 -1.17
N PHE A 90 16.05 1.88 -1.19
CA PHE A 90 16.47 1.15 -2.41
C PHE A 90 16.81 -0.33 -2.18
N SER A 91 16.66 -0.83 -0.95
CA SER A 91 16.97 -2.22 -0.61
C SER A 91 15.76 -3.15 -0.55
N CYS A 92 14.56 -2.69 -0.92
CA CYS A 92 13.31 -3.46 -0.77
C CYS A 92 13.39 -4.84 -1.38
N GLY A 93 13.89 -4.96 -2.62
CA GLY A 93 14.09 -6.25 -3.26
C GLY A 93 15.01 -7.18 -2.47
N VAL A 94 16.05 -6.66 -1.82
CA VAL A 94 16.95 -7.48 -0.98
C VAL A 94 16.22 -8.01 0.25
N TYR A 95 15.46 -7.16 0.94
CA TYR A 95 14.70 -7.56 2.12
C TYR A 95 13.62 -8.58 1.78
N VAL A 96 12.84 -8.33 0.71
CA VAL A 96 11.81 -9.24 0.19
C VAL A 96 12.39 -10.59 -0.19
N CYS A 97 13.45 -10.62 -1.00
CA CYS A 97 14.09 -11.87 -1.43
C CYS A 97 14.60 -12.68 -0.23
N TRP A 98 15.28 -12.02 0.71
CA TRP A 98 15.80 -12.72 1.89
C TRP A 98 14.71 -13.16 2.86
N MET A 99 13.60 -12.41 2.99
CA MET A 99 12.45 -12.84 3.77
C MET A 99 11.81 -14.10 3.16
N TYR A 100 11.60 -14.09 1.84
CA TYR A 100 11.10 -15.26 1.11
C TYR A 100 12.00 -16.50 1.31
N ILE A 101 13.31 -16.35 1.12
CA ILE A 101 14.29 -17.44 1.34
C ILE A 101 14.25 -17.92 2.79
N SER A 102 14.12 -17.00 3.75
CA SER A 102 14.05 -17.36 5.17
C SER A 102 12.84 -18.22 5.47
N TYR A 103 11.70 -17.99 4.83
CA TYR A 103 10.53 -18.85 4.95
C TYR A 103 10.69 -20.20 4.25
N ALA A 104 11.22 -20.20 3.02
CA ALA A 104 11.46 -21.44 2.28
C ALA A 104 12.43 -22.39 3.01
N GLU A 105 13.43 -21.83 3.69
CA GLU A 105 14.46 -22.57 4.44
C GLU A 105 14.12 -22.72 5.94
N HIS A 106 12.83 -22.76 6.30
CA HIS A 106 12.35 -23.03 7.66
C HIS A 106 12.93 -22.11 8.76
N GLY A 107 12.98 -20.81 8.50
CA GLY A 107 13.40 -19.80 9.48
C GLY A 107 14.90 -19.53 9.51
N LEU A 108 15.56 -19.63 8.35
CA LEU A 108 16.95 -19.19 8.19
C LEU A 108 17.10 -17.76 8.74
N ARG A 109 18.06 -17.57 9.65
CA ARG A 109 18.33 -16.26 10.23
C ARG A 109 19.37 -15.54 9.38
N VAL A 110 18.95 -14.46 8.75
CA VAL A 110 19.79 -13.68 7.85
C VAL A 110 20.06 -12.32 8.49
N ASP A 111 21.34 -11.95 8.57
CA ASP A 111 21.72 -10.60 8.99
C ASP A 111 21.43 -9.61 7.85
N LEU A 112 20.48 -8.71 8.08
CA LEU A 112 20.04 -7.64 7.18
C LEU A 112 20.39 -6.24 7.75
N ALA A 113 21.43 -6.14 8.57
CA ALA A 113 22.00 -4.86 8.98
C ALA A 113 22.61 -4.10 7.79
N ALA A 114 22.74 -2.77 7.91
CA ALA A 114 23.29 -1.94 6.84
C ALA A 114 24.67 -2.37 6.33
N THR A 115 25.51 -2.87 7.23
CA THR A 115 26.85 -3.37 6.93
C THR A 115 26.85 -4.69 6.15
N SER A 116 25.79 -5.49 6.25
CA SER A 116 25.68 -6.77 5.56
C SER A 116 25.00 -6.66 4.19
N LEU A 117 24.22 -5.60 3.92
CA LEU A 117 23.46 -5.45 2.68
C LEU A 117 24.28 -5.58 1.39
N PRO A 118 25.51 -5.02 1.26
CA PRO A 118 26.32 -5.23 0.05
C PRO A 118 26.61 -6.71 -0.21
N ARG A 119 26.96 -7.46 0.86
CA ARG A 119 27.17 -8.90 0.77
C ARG A 119 25.88 -9.63 0.43
N ARG A 120 24.75 -9.24 1.02
CA ARG A 120 23.43 -9.84 0.77
C ARG A 120 22.96 -9.64 -0.67
N ARG A 121 23.30 -8.50 -1.29
CA ARG A 121 23.06 -8.28 -2.72
C ARG A 121 23.89 -9.23 -3.57
N PHE A 122 25.19 -9.36 -3.27
CA PHE A 122 26.08 -10.26 -4.00
C PHE A 122 25.70 -11.74 -3.83
N GLU A 123 25.13 -12.13 -2.69
CA GLU A 123 24.66 -13.51 -2.49
C GLU A 123 23.36 -13.81 -3.26
N LEU A 124 22.61 -12.80 -3.70
CA LEU A 124 21.37 -12.95 -4.47
C LEU A 124 21.59 -12.98 -6.00
N PHE A 125 22.72 -12.44 -6.50
CA PHE A 125 22.99 -12.23 -7.92
C PHE A 125 24.42 -12.66 -8.30
#